data_AF-A0A8S9S747-F1
#
_entry.id   AF-A0A8S9S747-F1
#
_cell.length_a   1.000
_cell.length_b   1.000
_cell.length_c   1.000
_cell.angle_alpha   90.00
_cell.angle_beta   90.00
_cell.angle_gamma   90.00
#
_symmetry.space_group_name_H-M   'P 1'
#
loop_
_entity.id
_entity.type
_entity.pdbx_description
1 polymer ?
#
loop_
_entity_poly.entity_id
_entity_poly.type
_entity_poly.pdbx_seq_one_letter_code
_entity_poly.pdbx_strand_id
1 'polypeptide(L)'
;MPKSKHMLPFHDHPLYIFDDDQSWLCYICSTNEKRGMVYICMECELVTHKECVEPFLNNPFQCNHFLKFFTGSPFKSENQHCHFCRKNLSSLYARCTICNTSMDIDCLKNPPPLTIFQPKHHEHSLTLLSRLVTFTCNACGLEGDRNPYVCLACNMMLHKDCIDLPRVISINRHDHRISHTFHLGQGERDWECGVCRKTIDWIYGAYKCSRCPYHAVHSKCATRSEVWDGIELEDVPDEEEEI
;
A
#
# COMPACT_ATOMS: atom_id res chain seq x y z
N MET A 1 39.89 -17.49 1.58
CA MET A 1 39.94 -16.74 2.86
C MET A 1 39.07 -15.51 2.74
N PRO A 2 38.36 -15.05 3.78
CA PRO A 2 37.56 -13.84 3.73
C PRO A 2 38.42 -12.67 3.28
N LYS A 3 37.92 -11.86 2.33
CA LYS A 3 38.69 -10.73 1.79
C LYS A 3 38.85 -9.60 2.82
N SER A 4 37.82 -9.40 3.65
CA SER A 4 37.77 -8.32 4.63
C SER A 4 36.53 -8.41 5.53
N LYS A 5 36.61 -7.82 6.73
CA LYS A 5 35.51 -7.65 7.69
C LYS A 5 35.03 -6.19 7.63
N HIS A 6 33.72 -5.98 7.47
CA HIS A 6 33.13 -4.65 7.36
C HIS A 6 31.95 -4.50 8.32
N MET A 7 31.87 -3.33 8.98
CA MET A 7 30.65 -2.86 9.61
C MET A 7 29.92 -1.99 8.60
N LEU A 8 28.77 -2.43 8.12
CA LEU A 8 27.99 -1.71 7.12
C LEU A 8 26.72 -1.17 7.76
N PRO A 9 26.28 0.06 7.43
CA PRO A 9 25.20 0.74 8.16
C PRO A 9 23.84 0.03 8.06
N PHE A 10 23.68 -0.89 7.10
CA PHE A 10 22.46 -1.65 6.89
C PHE A 10 22.33 -2.89 7.77
N HIS A 11 23.35 -3.26 8.54
CA HIS A 11 23.30 -4.47 9.35
C HIS A 11 24.13 -4.30 10.63
N ASP A 12 23.67 -4.89 11.73
CA ASP A 12 24.25 -4.62 13.06
C ASP A 12 25.48 -5.49 13.37
N HIS A 13 25.64 -6.63 12.69
CA HIS A 13 26.80 -7.51 12.85
C HIS A 13 27.88 -7.24 11.79
N PRO A 14 29.13 -7.62 12.05
CA PRO A 14 30.17 -7.59 11.03
C PRO A 14 29.86 -8.53 9.86
N LEU A 15 30.02 -8.01 8.66
CA LEU A 15 29.87 -8.75 7.40
C LEU A 15 31.25 -9.07 6.81
N TYR A 16 31.37 -10.27 6.26
CA TYR A 16 32.54 -10.72 5.54
C TYR A 16 32.25 -10.73 4.03
N ILE A 17 33.22 -10.31 3.24
CA ILE A 17 33.13 -10.34 1.78
C ILE A 17 33.84 -11.58 1.24
N PHE A 18 33.14 -12.34 0.41
CA PHE A 18 33.68 -13.50 -0.31
C PHE A 18 33.39 -13.38 -1.81
N ASP A 19 34.20 -14.08 -2.60
CA ASP A 19 33.83 -14.40 -3.98
C ASP A 19 32.70 -15.43 -3.98
N ASP A 20 31.77 -15.27 -4.89
CA ASP A 20 30.57 -16.09 -5.04
C ASP A 20 30.85 -17.40 -5.78
N ASP A 21 31.81 -18.16 -5.26
CA ASP A 21 32.30 -19.38 -5.91
C ASP A 21 31.42 -20.60 -5.57
N GLN A 22 30.69 -20.54 -4.44
CA GLN A 22 29.97 -21.68 -3.84
C GLN A 22 28.46 -21.68 -4.08
N SER A 23 27.93 -20.80 -4.93
CA SER A 23 26.49 -20.70 -5.26
C SER A 23 25.63 -20.50 -4.01
N TRP A 24 25.92 -19.44 -3.26
CA TRP A 24 25.22 -19.14 -2.03
C TRP A 24 23.78 -18.67 -2.30
N LEU A 25 22.81 -19.11 -1.50
CA LEU A 25 21.44 -18.58 -1.61
C LEU A 25 21.38 -17.15 -1.07
N CYS A 26 21.20 -16.17 -1.96
CA CYS A 26 21.02 -14.77 -1.57
C CYS A 26 19.60 -14.53 -1.06
N TYR A 27 19.48 -13.98 0.14
CA TYR A 27 18.17 -13.77 0.78
C TYR A 27 17.40 -12.59 0.17
N ILE A 28 18.08 -11.71 -0.58
CA ILE A 28 17.42 -10.59 -1.26
C ILE A 28 16.79 -11.06 -2.56
N CYS A 29 17.54 -11.67 -3.48
CA CYS A 29 17.01 -12.09 -4.78
C CYS A 29 16.38 -13.50 -4.77
N SER A 30 16.55 -14.26 -3.69
CA SER A 30 16.08 -15.65 -3.56
C SER A 30 16.64 -16.59 -4.62
N THR A 31 17.85 -16.30 -5.12
CA THR A 31 18.57 -17.11 -6.10
C THR A 31 19.97 -17.47 -5.60
N ASN A 32 20.54 -18.54 -6.14
CA ASN A 32 21.93 -18.97 -5.93
C ASN A 32 22.81 -18.73 -7.18
N GLU A 33 22.35 -17.83 -8.05
CA GLU A 33 23.08 -17.45 -9.27
C GLU A 33 24.34 -16.68 -8.89
N LYS A 34 25.47 -17.08 -9.48
CA LYS A 34 26.75 -16.43 -9.21
C LYS A 34 26.77 -14.99 -9.69
N ARG A 35 26.90 -14.04 -8.77
CA ARG A 35 26.87 -12.58 -9.02
C ARG A 35 28.10 -11.86 -8.45
N GLY A 36 29.23 -12.55 -8.46
CA GLY A 36 30.54 -11.99 -8.15
C GLY A 36 30.86 -11.97 -6.66
N MET A 37 30.35 -10.99 -5.90
CA MET A 37 30.70 -10.81 -4.49
C MET A 37 29.48 -11.01 -3.59
N VAL A 38 29.69 -11.70 -2.46
CA VAL A 38 28.66 -11.90 -1.43
C VAL A 38 29.07 -11.29 -0.09
N TYR A 39 28.10 -10.69 0.59
CA TYR A 39 28.19 -10.37 2.02
C TYR A 39 27.61 -11.53 2.83
N ILE A 40 28.41 -12.00 3.79
CA ILE A 40 28.01 -13.07 4.73
C ILE A 40 28.14 -12.56 6.16
N CYS A 41 27.05 -12.64 6.92
CA CYS A 41 27.08 -12.53 8.38
C CYS A 41 27.20 -13.92 8.98
N MET A 42 28.24 -14.16 9.78
CA MET A 42 28.43 -15.44 10.46
C MET A 42 27.61 -15.55 11.75
N GLU A 43 27.12 -14.44 12.30
CA GLU A 43 26.37 -14.42 13.56
C GLU A 43 24.89 -14.73 13.37
N CYS A 44 24.31 -14.25 12.27
CA CYS A 44 22.88 -14.40 11.98
C CYS A 44 22.61 -15.08 10.62
N GLU A 45 23.66 -15.63 10.01
CA GLU A 45 23.60 -16.40 8.76
C GLU A 45 22.99 -15.62 7.58
N LEU A 46 23.03 -14.28 7.61
CA LEU A 46 22.62 -13.45 6.49
C LEU A 46 23.57 -13.67 5.31
N VAL A 47 23.02 -14.05 4.16
CA VAL A 47 23.79 -14.13 2.91
C VAL A 47 23.12 -13.29 1.83
N THR A 48 23.86 -12.37 1.23
CA THR A 48 23.36 -11.48 0.17
C THR A 48 24.42 -11.25 -0.90
N HIS A 49 24.02 -11.14 -2.17
CA HIS A 49 24.91 -10.56 -3.18
C HIS A 49 25.16 -9.09 -2.85
N LYS A 50 26.40 -8.65 -3.04
CA LYS A 50 26.79 -7.25 -2.85
C LYS A 50 25.92 -6.30 -3.70
N GLU A 51 25.73 -6.64 -4.97
CA GLU A 51 24.88 -5.87 -5.89
C GLU A 51 23.40 -5.83 -5.48
N CYS A 52 22.91 -6.81 -4.71
CA CYS A 52 21.52 -6.86 -4.28
C CYS A 52 21.23 -5.91 -3.10
N VAL A 53 22.25 -5.52 -2.33
CA VAL A 53 22.07 -4.62 -1.18
C VAL A 53 22.48 -3.18 -1.49
N GLU A 54 23.46 -2.97 -2.37
CA GLU A 54 23.99 -1.65 -2.74
C GLU A 54 22.92 -0.60 -3.10
N PRO A 55 21.86 -0.92 -3.86
CA PRO A 55 20.80 0.04 -4.14
C PRO A 55 20.16 0.64 -2.88
N PHE A 56 20.08 -0.14 -1.80
CA PHE A 56 19.50 0.28 -0.51
C PHE A 56 20.52 0.95 0.42
N LEU A 57 21.82 0.84 0.13
CA LEU A 57 22.89 1.51 0.89
C LEU A 57 23.11 2.92 0.40
N ASN A 58 23.00 3.11 -0.91
CA ASN A 58 23.33 4.37 -1.56
C ASN A 58 22.12 5.30 -1.69
N ASN A 59 20.90 4.78 -1.49
CA ASN A 59 19.67 5.55 -1.63
C ASN A 59 18.83 5.46 -0.35
N PRO A 60 18.47 6.60 0.25
CA PRO A 60 17.46 6.63 1.30
C PRO A 60 16.15 6.03 0.81
N PHE A 61 15.42 5.36 1.70
CA PHE A 61 14.07 4.89 1.37
C PHE A 61 13.09 6.07 1.25
N GLN A 62 11.84 5.79 0.92
CA GLN A 62 10.76 6.78 0.76
C GLN A 62 10.56 7.72 1.96
N CYS A 63 11.01 7.32 3.16
CA CYS A 63 11.02 8.15 4.36
C CYS A 63 12.30 8.99 4.54
N ASN A 64 13.16 9.05 3.51
CA ASN A 64 14.48 9.71 3.49
C ASN A 64 15.48 9.21 4.54
N HIS A 65 15.34 7.95 4.96
CA HIS A 65 16.25 7.30 5.90
C HIS A 65 16.80 5.99 5.32
N PHE A 66 18.00 5.62 5.72
CA PHE A 66 18.57 4.31 5.38
C PHE A 66 17.85 3.18 6.11
N LEU A 67 17.76 2.04 5.44
CA LEU A 67 17.15 0.84 5.98
C LEU A 67 18.21 -0.09 6.57
N LYS A 68 17.83 -0.80 7.62
CA LYS A 68 18.58 -1.91 8.17
C LYS A 68 17.87 -3.23 7.89
N PHE A 69 18.64 -4.26 7.57
CA PHE A 69 18.17 -5.62 7.37
C PHE A 69 18.32 -6.42 8.66
N PHE A 70 17.22 -7.06 9.04
CA PHE A 70 17.10 -7.89 10.23
C PHE A 70 16.78 -9.32 9.81
N THR A 71 17.48 -10.26 10.43
CA THR A 71 17.25 -11.71 10.28
C THR A 71 16.61 -12.27 11.54
N GLY A 72 15.73 -13.26 11.37
CA GLY A 72 14.93 -13.85 12.44
C GLY A 72 13.51 -13.30 12.50
N SER A 73 12.71 -13.78 13.44
CA SER A 73 11.38 -13.23 13.68
C SER A 73 11.49 -11.85 14.32
N PRO A 74 10.66 -10.86 13.91
CA PRO A 74 10.52 -9.62 14.66
C PRO A 74 10.27 -9.89 16.14
N PHE A 75 10.79 -9.04 17.03
CA PHE A 75 10.52 -9.18 18.47
C PHE A 75 9.01 -9.15 18.71
N LYS A 76 8.51 -9.87 19.74
CA LYS A 76 7.07 -9.88 20.06
C LYS A 76 6.49 -8.48 20.32
N SER A 77 7.31 -7.55 20.78
CA SER A 77 6.99 -6.15 21.00
C SER A 77 6.93 -5.31 19.71
N GLU A 78 7.33 -5.86 18.57
CA GLU A 78 7.36 -5.19 17.28
C GLU A 78 6.19 -5.61 16.38
N ASN A 79 5.85 -4.75 15.43
CA ASN A 79 4.88 -5.09 14.41
C ASN A 79 5.41 -6.23 13.54
N GLN A 80 4.74 -7.37 13.60
CA GLN A 80 5.09 -8.58 12.86
C GLN A 80 4.66 -8.53 11.39
N HIS A 81 4.00 -7.45 10.96
CA HIS A 81 3.49 -7.29 9.61
C HIS A 81 4.26 -6.23 8.83
N CYS A 82 4.39 -6.46 7.53
CA CYS A 82 4.87 -5.46 6.59
C CYS A 82 3.92 -4.25 6.63
N HIS A 83 4.49 -3.05 6.76
CA HIS A 83 3.71 -1.82 6.87
C HIS A 83 3.01 -1.44 5.56
N PHE A 84 3.41 -2.02 4.43
CA PHE A 84 2.86 -1.70 3.11
C PHE A 84 1.86 -2.75 2.64
N CYS A 85 2.22 -4.03 2.58
CA CYS A 85 1.33 -5.08 2.08
C CYS A 85 0.52 -5.79 3.18
N ARG A 86 0.77 -5.50 4.46
CA ARG A 86 0.13 -6.13 5.64
C ARG A 86 0.37 -7.64 5.82
N LYS A 87 1.17 -8.28 4.97
CA LYS A 87 1.58 -9.68 5.16
C LYS A 87 2.52 -9.82 6.36
N ASN A 88 2.57 -11.00 6.94
CA ASN A 88 3.56 -11.33 7.98
C ASN A 88 4.97 -11.14 7.43
N LEU A 89 5.84 -10.50 8.21
CA LEU A 89 7.25 -10.39 7.91
C LEU A 89 7.87 -11.78 7.95
N SER A 90 8.71 -12.05 6.96
CA SER A 90 9.50 -13.29 6.91
C SER A 90 10.69 -13.21 7.87
N SER A 91 11.51 -14.25 7.89
CA SER A 91 12.78 -14.27 8.63
C SER A 91 13.80 -13.25 8.12
N LEU A 92 13.59 -12.64 6.94
CA LEU A 92 14.34 -11.47 6.51
C LEU A 92 13.37 -10.31 6.26
N TYR A 93 13.66 -9.16 6.84
CA TYR A 93 12.92 -7.93 6.61
C TYR A 93 13.82 -6.71 6.71
N ALA A 94 13.40 -5.62 6.06
CA ALA A 94 14.05 -4.32 6.18
C ALA A 94 13.27 -3.44 7.15
N ARG A 95 13.96 -2.58 7.88
CA ARG A 95 13.35 -1.64 8.81
C ARG A 95 14.07 -0.30 8.77
N CYS A 96 13.28 0.76 8.71
CA CYS A 96 13.74 2.09 9.11
C CYS A 96 13.61 2.22 10.62
N THR A 97 14.74 2.26 11.34
CA THR A 97 14.74 2.38 12.81
C THR A 97 14.27 3.75 13.28
N ILE A 98 14.46 4.81 12.48
CA ILE A 98 14.02 6.18 12.79
C ILE A 98 12.49 6.29 12.70
N CYS A 99 11.90 5.81 11.61
CA CYS A 99 10.45 5.85 11.39
C CYS A 99 9.70 4.67 12.03
N ASN A 100 10.43 3.73 12.64
CA ASN A 100 9.89 2.49 13.18
C ASN A 100 9.02 1.70 12.17
N THR A 101 9.42 1.71 10.89
CA THR A 101 8.65 1.13 9.79
C THR A 101 9.35 -0.12 9.26
N SER A 102 8.65 -1.25 9.26
CA SER A 102 9.14 -2.55 8.79
C SER A 102 8.49 -2.94 7.46
N MET A 103 9.28 -3.54 6.57
CA MET A 103 8.82 -3.99 5.26
C MET A 103 9.43 -5.34 4.92
N ASP A 104 8.67 -6.19 4.24
CA ASP A 104 9.20 -7.40 3.63
C ASP A 104 10.06 -7.06 2.40
N ILE A 105 10.78 -8.07 1.92
CA ILE A 105 11.70 -7.93 0.78
C ILE A 105 10.94 -7.65 -0.54
N ASP A 106 9.71 -8.13 -0.68
CA ASP A 106 8.92 -7.90 -1.89
C ASP A 106 8.49 -6.43 -2.01
N CYS A 107 8.05 -5.82 -0.90
CA CYS A 107 7.74 -4.40 -0.79
C CYS A 107 8.98 -3.53 -0.83
N LEU A 108 10.14 -4.05 -0.43
CA LEU A 108 11.40 -3.35 -0.60
C LEU A 108 11.80 -3.26 -2.08
N LYS A 109 11.65 -4.35 -2.84
CA LYS A 109 11.93 -4.39 -4.28
C LYS A 109 10.89 -3.61 -5.09
N ASN A 110 9.62 -3.70 -4.68
CA ASN A 110 8.48 -3.09 -5.35
C ASN A 110 7.73 -2.20 -4.37
N PRO A 111 8.33 -1.09 -3.92
CA PRO A 111 7.68 -0.22 -2.97
C PRO A 111 6.51 0.49 -3.66
N PRO A 112 5.43 0.80 -2.91
CA PRO A 112 4.34 1.59 -3.47
C PRO A 112 4.86 2.95 -3.94
N PRO A 113 4.32 3.53 -5.03
CA PRO A 113 4.85 4.78 -5.57
C PRO A 113 4.80 5.90 -4.52
N LEU A 114 5.89 6.65 -4.37
CA LEU A 114 5.95 7.79 -3.44
C LEU A 114 4.95 8.88 -3.83
N THR A 115 4.75 9.07 -5.13
CA THR A 115 3.78 10.03 -5.67
C THR A 115 2.99 9.35 -6.78
N ILE A 116 1.68 9.54 -6.75
CA ILE A 116 0.77 9.16 -7.82
C ILE A 116 0.37 10.45 -8.54
N PHE A 117 0.79 10.57 -9.79
CA PHE A 117 0.42 11.66 -10.67
C PHE A 117 -0.90 11.34 -11.35
N GLN A 118 -1.77 12.35 -11.51
CA GLN A 118 -3.05 12.23 -12.20
C GLN A 118 -3.90 11.03 -11.70
N PRO A 119 -4.14 10.92 -10.39
CA PRO A 119 -4.92 9.81 -9.84
C PRO A 119 -6.33 9.80 -10.44
N LYS A 120 -6.90 8.59 -10.60
CA LYS A 120 -8.14 8.39 -11.35
C LYS A 120 -9.27 9.30 -10.88
N HIS A 121 -9.50 9.52 -9.59
CA HIS A 121 -10.63 10.34 -9.15
C HIS A 121 -10.26 11.75 -8.68
N HIS A 122 -9.03 12.18 -8.86
CA HIS A 122 -8.57 13.39 -8.18
C HIS A 122 -7.59 14.18 -9.04
N GLU A 123 -7.77 15.50 -9.10
CA GLU A 123 -6.98 16.35 -10.02
C GLU A 123 -5.54 16.54 -9.53
N HIS A 124 -5.30 16.57 -8.22
CA HIS A 124 -3.98 16.77 -7.66
C HIS A 124 -3.20 15.46 -7.51
N SER A 125 -1.88 15.55 -7.55
CA SER A 125 -1.01 14.43 -7.19
C SER A 125 -1.21 14.02 -5.73
N LEU A 126 -1.14 12.71 -5.47
CA LEU A 126 -1.17 12.15 -4.12
C LEU A 126 0.23 11.73 -3.71
N THR A 127 0.65 12.11 -2.51
CA THR A 127 1.96 11.74 -1.95
C THR A 127 1.78 10.73 -0.83
N LEU A 128 2.56 9.66 -0.85
CA LEU A 128 2.59 8.66 0.20
C LEU A 128 3.25 9.23 1.47
N LEU A 129 2.49 9.29 2.55
CA LEU A 129 3.04 9.58 3.88
C LEU A 129 3.41 8.25 4.55
N SER A 130 4.68 7.82 4.41
CA SER A 130 5.19 6.56 4.98
C SER A 130 5.29 6.63 6.52
N ARG A 131 4.15 6.54 7.21
CA ARG A 131 4.01 6.68 8.66
C ARG A 131 2.92 5.76 9.22
N LEU A 132 3.15 5.28 10.45
CA LEU A 132 2.11 4.70 11.29
C LEU A 132 1.22 5.81 11.84
N VAL A 133 0.01 5.94 11.29
CA VAL A 133 -0.98 6.93 11.69
C VAL A 133 -2.36 6.38 11.42
N THR A 134 -3.29 6.61 12.34
CA THR A 134 -4.71 6.35 12.12
C THR A 134 -5.35 7.54 11.42
N PHE A 135 -6.19 7.29 10.43
CA PHE A 135 -6.88 8.31 9.66
C PHE A 135 -8.20 7.79 9.12
N THR A 136 -9.15 8.66 8.82
CA THR A 136 -10.36 8.28 8.07
C THR A 136 -10.13 8.52 6.59
N CYS A 137 -10.35 7.50 5.76
CA CYS A 137 -10.14 7.60 4.32
C CYS A 137 -11.26 8.41 3.66
N ASN A 138 -10.91 9.51 2.98
CA ASN A 138 -11.89 10.38 2.33
C ASN A 138 -12.70 9.68 1.22
N ALA A 139 -12.17 8.63 0.60
CA ALA A 139 -12.88 7.89 -0.45
C ALA A 139 -13.95 6.92 0.06
N CYS A 140 -13.80 6.38 1.27
CA CYS A 140 -14.65 5.27 1.74
C CYS A 140 -15.19 5.41 3.16
N GLY A 141 -14.76 6.43 3.91
CA GLY A 141 -15.19 6.71 5.27
C GLY A 141 -14.73 5.70 6.32
N LEU A 142 -13.87 4.73 5.96
CA LEU A 142 -13.32 3.75 6.90
C LEU A 142 -11.96 4.19 7.43
N GLU A 143 -11.65 3.75 8.65
CA GLU A 143 -10.35 3.95 9.28
C GLU A 143 -9.24 3.23 8.47
N GLY A 144 -8.14 3.92 8.24
CA GLY A 144 -6.84 3.38 7.88
C GLY A 144 -5.86 3.58 9.03
N ASP A 145 -4.87 2.71 9.15
CA ASP A 145 -3.98 2.61 10.30
C ASP A 145 -2.49 2.84 9.97
N ARG A 146 -2.19 3.14 8.69
CA ARG A 146 -0.82 3.37 8.19
C ARG A 146 -0.82 3.93 6.77
N ASN A 147 0.28 4.61 6.45
CA ASN A 147 0.70 4.89 5.08
C ASN A 147 -0.40 5.53 4.19
N PRO A 148 -1.07 6.62 4.63
CA PRO A 148 -2.05 7.29 3.79
C PRO A 148 -1.38 7.92 2.57
N TYR A 149 -2.10 7.93 1.46
CA TYR A 149 -1.83 8.83 0.36
C TYR A 149 -2.53 10.16 0.63
N VAL A 150 -1.75 11.24 0.66
CA VAL A 150 -2.25 12.55 1.05
C VAL A 150 -2.26 13.51 -0.14
N CYS A 151 -3.33 14.29 -0.25
CA CYS A 151 -3.35 15.49 -1.07
C CYS A 151 -3.43 16.70 -0.14
N LEU A 152 -2.34 17.47 -0.06
CA LEU A 152 -2.28 18.65 0.80
C LEU A 152 -3.19 19.78 0.30
N ALA A 153 -3.36 19.94 -1.02
CA ALA A 153 -4.20 20.99 -1.60
C ALA A 153 -5.68 20.85 -1.22
N CYS A 154 -6.17 19.61 -1.15
CA CYS A 154 -7.56 19.29 -0.79
C CYS A 154 -7.73 18.80 0.66
N ASN A 155 -6.64 18.72 1.44
CA ASN A 155 -6.65 18.18 2.81
C ASN A 155 -7.28 16.77 2.90
N MET A 156 -6.89 15.88 1.99
CA MET A 156 -7.45 14.51 1.90
C MET A 156 -6.41 13.46 2.25
N MET A 157 -6.86 12.37 2.88
CA MET A 157 -6.11 11.15 3.14
C MET A 157 -6.86 9.95 2.56
N LEU A 158 -6.15 9.11 1.80
CA LEU A 158 -6.72 7.96 1.10
C LEU A 158 -5.96 6.68 1.46
N HIS A 159 -6.70 5.57 1.56
CA HIS A 159 -6.07 4.26 1.45
C HIS A 159 -5.51 4.09 0.04
N LYS A 160 -4.39 3.36 -0.10
CA LYS A 160 -3.84 2.99 -1.41
C LYS A 160 -4.91 2.39 -2.33
N ASP A 161 -5.64 1.38 -1.84
CA ASP A 161 -6.65 0.66 -2.62
C ASP A 161 -7.93 1.47 -2.88
N CYS A 162 -8.04 2.68 -2.33
CA CYS A 162 -9.18 3.57 -2.56
C CYS A 162 -8.89 4.65 -3.61
N ILE A 163 -7.66 4.75 -4.10
CA ILE A 163 -7.25 5.71 -5.15
C ILE A 163 -7.85 5.30 -6.50
N ASP A 164 -7.90 3.98 -6.74
CA ASP A 164 -8.36 3.37 -7.97
C ASP A 164 -9.75 2.73 -7.81
N LEU A 165 -10.61 3.30 -6.96
CA LEU A 165 -12.02 2.91 -6.97
C LEU A 165 -12.60 3.04 -8.39
N PRO A 166 -13.71 2.35 -8.71
CA PRO A 166 -14.37 2.59 -9.98
C PRO A 166 -15.21 3.88 -9.94
N ARG A 167 -15.27 4.63 -11.05
CA ARG A 167 -16.00 5.90 -11.20
C ARG A 167 -17.49 5.65 -11.32
N VAL A 168 -17.89 4.74 -12.20
CA VAL A 168 -19.29 4.41 -12.49
C VAL A 168 -19.44 2.90 -12.55
N ILE A 169 -20.39 2.37 -11.79
CA ILE A 169 -20.65 0.92 -11.71
C ILE A 169 -22.14 0.62 -11.71
N SER A 170 -22.48 -0.62 -12.05
CA SER A 170 -23.79 -1.21 -11.79
C SER A 170 -23.70 -2.19 -10.63
N ILE A 171 -24.73 -2.25 -9.79
CA ILE A 171 -24.78 -3.17 -8.65
C ILE A 171 -26.07 -3.98 -8.69
N ASN A 172 -26.06 -5.20 -8.15
CA ASN A 172 -27.26 -6.05 -8.12
C ASN A 172 -28.34 -5.61 -7.10
N ARG A 173 -28.15 -4.46 -6.45
CA ARG A 173 -29.09 -3.90 -5.46
C ARG A 173 -29.77 -2.62 -5.94
N HIS A 174 -29.47 -2.16 -7.16
CA HIS A 174 -30.06 -0.96 -7.73
C HIS A 174 -30.00 -1.00 -9.26
N ASP A 175 -31.09 -0.62 -9.92
CA ASP A 175 -31.23 -0.78 -11.38
C ASP A 175 -30.39 0.21 -12.18
N HIS A 176 -30.18 1.42 -11.65
CA HIS A 176 -29.40 2.45 -12.32
C HIS A 176 -27.91 2.35 -11.97
N ARG A 177 -27.07 2.84 -12.89
CA ARG A 177 -25.65 3.08 -12.62
C ARG A 177 -25.48 4.07 -11.46
N ILE A 178 -24.47 3.82 -10.65
CA ILE A 178 -24.08 4.68 -9.54
C ILE A 178 -22.66 5.19 -9.75
N SER A 179 -22.44 6.45 -9.40
CA SER A 179 -21.14 7.12 -9.53
C SER A 179 -20.52 7.38 -8.16
N HIS A 180 -19.21 7.20 -8.04
CA HIS A 180 -18.48 7.55 -6.82
C HIS A 180 -18.36 9.08 -6.67
N THR A 181 -18.52 9.55 -5.43
CA THR A 181 -18.21 10.92 -5.03
C THR A 181 -17.36 10.90 -3.76
N PHE A 182 -16.49 11.89 -3.55
CA PHE A 182 -15.72 12.05 -2.31
C PHE A 182 -16.48 12.75 -1.18
N HIS A 183 -17.61 13.36 -1.51
CA HIS A 183 -18.50 14.01 -0.57
C HIS A 183 -19.94 13.76 -1.02
N LEU A 184 -20.71 13.10 -0.17
CA LEU A 184 -22.12 12.86 -0.47
C LEU A 184 -22.95 14.14 -0.27
N GLY A 185 -22.52 14.97 0.68
CA GLY A 185 -23.19 16.22 1.05
C GLY A 185 -24.29 16.02 2.10
N GLN A 186 -24.56 17.06 2.88
CA GLN A 186 -25.60 17.02 3.91
C GLN A 186 -26.98 16.90 3.24
N GLY A 187 -27.66 15.78 3.46
CA GLY A 187 -29.04 15.58 3.02
C GLY A 187 -30.05 16.18 3.99
N GLU A 188 -31.32 16.22 3.59
CA GLU A 188 -32.44 16.57 4.49
C GLU A 188 -32.65 15.52 5.60
N ARG A 189 -32.13 14.30 5.39
CA ARG A 189 -32.16 13.17 6.31
C ARG A 189 -30.79 12.49 6.31
N ASP A 190 -30.55 11.68 7.34
CA ASP A 190 -29.37 10.81 7.39
C ASP A 190 -29.37 9.86 6.20
N TRP A 191 -28.21 9.74 5.56
CA TRP A 191 -28.04 8.82 4.44
C TRP A 191 -27.99 7.39 4.94
N GLU A 192 -28.74 6.50 4.31
CA GLU A 192 -28.71 5.06 4.59
C GLU A 192 -28.19 4.30 3.39
N CYS A 193 -27.27 3.37 3.62
CA CYS A 193 -26.70 2.55 2.56
C CYS A 193 -27.71 1.56 2.00
N GLY A 194 -27.96 1.62 0.69
CA GLY A 194 -28.89 0.72 -0.02
C GLY A 194 -28.52 -0.76 0.04
N VAL A 195 -27.28 -1.10 0.43
CA VAL A 195 -26.80 -2.48 0.56
C VAL A 195 -26.87 -2.97 2.01
N CYS A 196 -26.23 -2.26 2.95
CA CYS A 196 -26.07 -2.74 4.33
C CYS A 196 -27.06 -2.13 5.32
N ARG A 197 -27.88 -1.15 4.90
CA ARG A 197 -28.90 -0.47 5.72
C ARG A 197 -28.35 0.29 6.94
N LYS A 198 -27.05 0.54 6.97
CA LYS A 198 -26.38 1.37 7.98
C LYS A 198 -26.23 2.79 7.48
N THR A 199 -26.14 3.73 8.42
CA THR A 199 -25.89 5.15 8.14
C THR A 199 -24.58 5.35 7.37
N ILE A 200 -24.60 6.26 6.40
CA ILE A 200 -23.43 6.76 5.68
C ILE A 200 -23.01 8.09 6.28
N ASP A 201 -21.75 8.21 6.68
CA ASP A 201 -21.17 9.50 7.02
C ASP A 201 -20.96 10.31 5.73
N TRP A 202 -21.77 11.35 5.57
CA TRP A 202 -21.85 12.15 4.35
C TRP A 202 -20.62 13.03 4.09
N ILE A 203 -19.74 13.17 5.09
CA ILE A 203 -18.47 13.89 4.97
C ILE A 203 -17.51 13.16 4.04
N TYR A 204 -17.65 11.82 3.94
CA TYR A 204 -16.77 10.96 3.17
C TYR A 204 -17.43 10.43 1.90
N GLY A 205 -16.62 9.73 1.10
CA GLY A 205 -17.03 9.22 -0.18
C GLY A 205 -17.99 8.03 -0.11
N ALA A 206 -18.89 8.01 -1.08
CA ALA A 206 -19.90 6.98 -1.29
C ALA A 206 -20.26 6.93 -2.79
N TYR A 207 -20.96 5.89 -3.20
CA TYR A 207 -21.62 5.86 -4.50
C TYR A 207 -23.03 6.43 -4.38
N LYS A 208 -23.45 7.22 -5.37
CA LYS A 208 -24.80 7.76 -5.47
C LYS A 208 -25.37 7.57 -6.87
N CYS A 209 -26.69 7.46 -6.96
CA CYS A 209 -27.39 7.47 -8.23
C CYS A 209 -27.75 8.91 -8.62
N SER A 210 -27.53 9.30 -9.88
CA SER A 210 -27.97 10.60 -10.40
C SER A 210 -29.48 10.67 -10.62
N ARG A 211 -30.11 9.53 -10.92
CA ARG A 211 -31.55 9.40 -11.19
C ARG A 211 -32.39 9.21 -9.92
N CYS A 212 -31.80 8.72 -8.84
CA CYS A 212 -32.49 8.43 -7.58
C CYS A 212 -31.88 9.26 -6.42
N PRO A 213 -32.45 10.44 -6.10
CA PRO A 213 -31.83 11.43 -5.20
C PRO A 213 -31.48 10.91 -3.80
N TYR A 214 -32.19 9.90 -3.30
CA TYR A 214 -32.00 9.34 -1.96
C TYR A 214 -31.27 7.98 -1.97
N HIS A 215 -30.75 7.56 -3.12
CA HIS A 215 -30.01 6.29 -3.21
C HIS A 215 -28.50 6.54 -3.08
N ALA A 216 -27.92 5.99 -2.01
CA ALA A 216 -26.48 5.98 -1.78
C ALA A 216 -26.01 4.64 -1.22
N VAL A 217 -24.75 4.30 -1.47
CA VAL A 217 -24.12 3.06 -1.01
C VAL A 217 -22.70 3.36 -0.53
N HIS A 218 -22.30 2.85 0.63
CA HIS A 218 -20.89 2.96 1.08
C HIS A 218 -19.95 2.43 0.00
N SER A 219 -18.82 3.10 -0.21
CA SER A 219 -17.84 2.70 -1.25
C SER A 219 -17.45 1.23 -1.16
N LYS A 220 -17.15 0.74 0.05
CA LYS A 220 -16.80 -0.68 0.25
C LYS A 220 -17.97 -1.64 0.17
N CYS A 221 -19.22 -1.20 0.33
CA CYS A 221 -20.38 -2.05 0.09
C CYS A 221 -20.64 -2.21 -1.41
N ALA A 222 -20.50 -1.12 -2.17
CA ALA A 222 -20.71 -1.10 -3.60
C ALA A 222 -19.68 -1.98 -4.33
N THR A 223 -18.42 -1.97 -3.89
CA THR A 223 -17.33 -2.74 -4.53
C THR A 223 -17.12 -4.15 -3.96
N ARG A 224 -18.11 -4.74 -3.26
CA ARG A 224 -18.01 -6.15 -2.85
C ARG A 224 -18.24 -7.04 -4.07
N SER A 225 -17.50 -8.13 -4.18
CA SER A 225 -17.64 -9.11 -5.27
C SER A 225 -19.03 -9.76 -5.35
N GLU A 226 -19.80 -9.75 -4.25
CA GLU A 226 -21.20 -10.22 -4.21
C GLU A 226 -22.22 -9.18 -4.70
N VAL A 227 -21.80 -7.93 -4.86
CA VAL A 227 -22.65 -6.76 -5.16
C VAL A 227 -22.37 -6.19 -6.54
N TRP A 228 -21.09 -6.17 -6.94
CA TRP A 228 -20.58 -5.65 -8.21
C TRP A 228 -19.79 -6.73 -8.95
N ASP A 229 -19.94 -6.77 -10.27
CA ASP A 229 -19.30 -7.71 -11.19
C ASP A 229 -17.85 -7.37 -11.54
N GLY A 230 -17.34 -6.22 -11.08
CA GLY A 230 -15.97 -5.77 -11.37
C GLY A 230 -15.84 -4.96 -12.66
N ILE A 231 -16.94 -4.64 -13.34
CA ILE A 231 -16.95 -3.87 -14.60
C ILE A 231 -17.10 -2.38 -14.31
N GLU A 232 -16.14 -1.58 -14.80
CA GLU A 232 -16.20 -0.11 -14.84
C GLU A 232 -17.01 0.35 -16.05
N LEU A 233 -17.90 1.33 -15.85
CA LEU A 233 -18.88 1.77 -16.84
C LEU A 233 -18.76 3.26 -17.18
N GLU A 234 -17.71 3.96 -16.75
CA GLU A 234 -17.52 5.39 -17.04
C GLU A 234 -17.50 5.71 -18.53
N ASP A 235 -16.78 4.92 -19.32
CA ASP A 235 -16.64 5.14 -20.77
C ASP A 235 -17.74 4.47 -21.60
N VAL A 236 -18.67 3.76 -20.94
CA VAL A 236 -19.80 3.10 -21.61
C VAL A 236 -20.95 4.11 -21.63
N PRO A 237 -21.53 4.44 -22.80
CA PRO A 237 -22.73 5.27 -22.84
C PRO A 237 -23.82 4.67 -21.96
N ASP A 238 -24.54 5.53 -21.24
CA ASP A 238 -25.75 5.09 -20.56
C ASP A 238 -26.78 4.79 -21.66
N GLU A 239 -27.40 3.61 -21.64
CA GLU A 239 -28.48 3.33 -22.57
C GLU A 239 -29.60 4.31 -22.22
N GLU A 240 -29.90 5.23 -23.15
CA GLU A 240 -31.10 6.05 -23.05
C GLU A 240 -32.28 5.09 -23.07
N GLU A 241 -32.88 4.80 -21.91
CA GLU A 241 -34.18 4.16 -21.88
C GLU A 241 -35.14 5.11 -22.60
N GLU A 242 -35.59 4.71 -23.80
CA GLU A 242 -36.57 5.43 -24.60
C GLU A 242 -37.77 5.80 -23.69
N ILE A 243 -38.07 7.11 -23.63
CA ILE A 243 -39.15 7.71 -22.83
C ILE A 243 -40.51 7.30 -23.38
#